data_AF-A0A150U247-F1
#
_entry.id   AF-A0A150U247-F1
#
_cell.length_a   1.000
_cell.length_b   1.000
_cell.length_c   1.000
_cell.angle_alpha   90.00
_cell.angle_beta   90.00
_cell.angle_gamma   90.00
#
_symmetry.space_group_name_H-M   'P 1'
#
loop_
_entity.id
_entity.type
_entity.pdbx_description
1 polymer ?
#
loop_
_entity_poly.entity_id
_entity_poly.type
_entity_poly.pdbx_seq_one_letter_code
_entity_poly.pdbx_strand_id
1 'polypeptide(L)'
;MSHPNYKQRVLTEEDLSLIAGGVRALFDLPGVRPWNRDKLWAAVLDALIDARTKAEREAVQQALGAIQALDAVGQIFVRRDE
;
A
#
# COMPACT_ATOMS: atom_id res chain seq x y z
N MET A 1 31.41 -2.15 -10.84
CA MET A 1 30.19 -2.16 -9.99
C MET A 1 29.09 -2.86 -10.78
N SER A 2 28.64 -4.03 -10.32
CA SER A 2 27.58 -4.78 -11.01
C SER A 2 26.25 -4.08 -10.71
N HIS A 3 25.58 -3.57 -11.74
CA HIS A 3 24.22 -3.03 -11.59
C HIS A 3 23.30 -4.18 -11.12
N PRO A 4 22.43 -3.96 -10.12
CA PRO A 4 21.47 -4.98 -9.73
C PRO A 4 20.64 -5.37 -10.95
N ASN A 5 20.55 -6.66 -11.24
CA ASN A 5 19.69 -7.17 -12.30
C ASN A 5 18.23 -7.08 -11.83
N TYR A 6 17.59 -5.94 -12.04
CA TYR A 6 16.20 -5.68 -11.64
C TYR A 6 15.17 -6.60 -12.33
N LYS A 7 15.58 -7.40 -13.33
CA LYS A 7 14.67 -8.27 -14.11
C LYS A 7 14.11 -9.48 -13.35
N GLN A 8 14.42 -9.64 -12.05
CA GLN A 8 14.13 -10.89 -11.33
C GLN A 8 13.26 -10.73 -10.06
N ARG A 9 12.86 -9.51 -9.67
CA ARG A 9 11.98 -9.32 -8.50
C ARG A 9 10.59 -8.93 -8.95
N VAL A 10 9.81 -9.96 -9.25
CA VAL A 10 8.37 -9.84 -9.48
C VAL A 10 7.68 -10.07 -8.14
N LEU A 11 7.11 -9.02 -7.55
CA LEU A 11 6.18 -9.17 -6.44
C LEU A 11 4.83 -9.67 -6.97
N THR A 12 4.23 -10.59 -6.24
CA THR A 12 2.84 -11.02 -6.44
C THR A 12 1.88 -10.13 -5.64
N GLU A 13 0.58 -10.24 -5.91
CA GLU A 13 -0.44 -9.59 -5.07
C GLU A 13 -0.44 -10.13 -3.62
N GLU A 14 -0.03 -11.38 -3.42
CA GLU A 14 0.14 -11.95 -2.08
C GLU A 14 1.31 -11.30 -1.34
N ASP A 15 2.42 -11.03 -2.02
CA ASP A 15 3.55 -10.29 -1.45
C ASP A 15 3.14 -8.87 -1.05
N LEU A 16 2.33 -8.19 -1.86
CA LEU A 16 1.78 -6.88 -1.51
C LEU A 16 0.85 -6.97 -0.29
N SER A 17 0.04 -8.02 -0.19
CA SER A 17 -0.82 -8.28 0.98
C SER A 17 0.00 -8.49 2.26
N LEU A 18 1.14 -9.18 2.14
CA LEU A 18 2.08 -9.41 3.24
C LEU A 18 2.77 -8.11 3.66
N ILE A 19 3.30 -7.34 2.70
CA ILE A 19 3.96 -6.05 2.95
C ILE A 19 2.98 -5.06 3.59
N ALA A 20 1.80 -4.88 2.99
CA ALA A 20 0.77 -3.97 3.50
C ALA A 20 0.28 -4.41 4.90
N GLY A 21 0.14 -5.70 5.14
CA GLY A 21 -0.16 -6.23 6.48
C GLY A 21 0.97 -6.04 7.50
N GLY A 22 2.20 -5.78 7.08
CA GLY A 22 3.29 -5.38 7.98
C GLY A 22 3.27 -3.90 8.35
N VAL A 23 2.53 -3.07 7.60
CA VAL A 23 2.47 -1.63 7.82
C VAL A 23 1.34 -1.30 8.78
N ARG A 24 1.69 -0.89 10.01
CA ARG A 24 0.70 -0.56 11.07
C ARG A 24 -0.35 0.46 10.63
N ALA A 25 0.01 1.40 9.75
CA ALA A 25 -0.92 2.41 9.23
C ALA A 25 -1.97 1.83 8.26
N LEU A 26 -1.77 0.61 7.75
CA LEU A 26 -2.63 -0.02 6.75
C LEU A 26 -3.24 -1.35 7.23
N PHE A 27 -2.64 -2.03 8.20
CA PHE A 27 -2.89 -3.44 8.59
C PHE A 27 -4.36 -3.88 8.64
N ASP A 28 -5.26 -3.04 9.14
CA ASP A 28 -6.70 -3.36 9.30
C ASP A 28 -7.61 -2.74 8.22
N LEU A 29 -7.02 -2.08 7.22
CA LEU A 29 -7.80 -1.43 6.17
C LEU A 29 -8.30 -2.43 5.12
N PRO A 30 -9.53 -2.25 4.61
CA PRO A 30 -10.04 -3.00 3.46
C PRO A 30 -9.05 -2.98 2.30
N GLY A 31 -8.85 -4.13 1.65
CA GLY A 31 -7.92 -4.24 0.51
C GLY A 31 -6.46 -4.50 0.87
N VAL A 32 -6.11 -4.64 2.16
CA VAL A 32 -4.81 -5.21 2.56
C VAL A 32 -4.78 -6.72 2.39
N ARG A 33 -5.85 -7.43 2.75
CA ARG A 33 -5.96 -8.90 2.61
C ARG A 33 -7.38 -9.31 2.17
N PRO A 34 -7.57 -9.84 0.95
CA PRO A 34 -6.58 -9.91 -0.14
C PRO A 34 -6.20 -8.51 -0.65
N TRP A 35 -5.02 -8.40 -1.28
CA TRP A 35 -4.58 -7.16 -1.91
C TRP A 35 -5.63 -6.66 -2.92
N ASN A 36 -6.09 -5.43 -2.70
CA ASN A 36 -6.95 -4.73 -3.61
C ASN A 36 -6.67 -3.24 -3.48
N ARG A 37 -5.91 -2.72 -4.43
CA ARG A 37 -5.46 -1.33 -4.46
C ARG A 37 -6.62 -0.34 -4.34
N ASP A 38 -7.68 -0.53 -5.11
CA ASP A 38 -8.77 0.44 -5.18
C ASP A 38 -9.61 0.45 -3.89
N LYS A 39 -9.83 -0.72 -3.28
CA LYS A 39 -10.47 -0.82 -1.95
C LYS A 39 -9.62 -0.16 -0.87
N LEU A 40 -8.30 -0.36 -0.92
CA LEU A 40 -7.39 0.25 0.04
C LEU A 40 -7.36 1.78 -0.09
N TRP A 41 -7.34 2.29 -1.32
CA TRP A 41 -7.46 3.73 -1.58
C TRP A 41 -8.79 4.29 -1.08
N ALA A 42 -9.90 3.63 -1.39
CA ALA A 42 -11.22 4.05 -0.91
C ALA A 42 -11.25 4.14 0.62
N ALA A 43 -10.76 3.12 1.33
CA ALA A 43 -10.72 3.11 2.78
C ALA A 43 -9.86 4.24 3.39
N VAL A 44 -8.71 4.55 2.78
CA VAL A 44 -7.86 5.67 3.23
C VAL A 44 -8.54 7.02 2.99
N LEU A 45 -9.24 7.18 1.86
CA LEU A 45 -9.97 8.42 1.55
C LEU A 45 -11.19 8.60 2.44
N ASP A 46 -11.93 7.53 2.73
CA ASP A 46 -13.05 7.56 3.68
C ASP A 46 -12.55 7.97 5.07
N ALA A 47 -11.44 7.38 5.55
CA ALA A 47 -10.83 7.77 6.82
C ALA A 47 -10.39 9.24 6.84
N LEU A 48 -9.90 9.79 5.71
CA LEU A 48 -9.57 11.20 5.58
C LEU A 48 -10.80 12.10 5.70
N ILE A 49 -11.90 11.72 5.07
CA ILE A 49 -13.18 12.43 5.14
C ILE A 49 -13.75 12.36 6.55
N ASP A 50 -13.55 11.27 7.28
CA ASP A 50 -14.12 11.05 8.61
C ASP A 50 -13.28 11.63 9.75
N ALA A 51 -11.98 11.87 9.55
CA ALA A 51 -11.11 12.41 10.59
C ALA A 51 -11.64 13.76 11.16
N ARG A 52 -11.86 13.82 12.48
CA ARG A 52 -12.31 15.02 13.21
C ARG A 52 -11.26 15.54 14.17
N THR A 53 -10.36 14.69 14.65
CA THR A 53 -9.32 15.06 15.61
C THR A 53 -7.94 15.19 14.95
N LYS A 54 -7.01 15.86 15.63
CA LYS A 54 -5.61 15.95 15.19
C LYS A 54 -4.96 14.57 15.08
N ALA A 55 -5.20 13.70 16.06
CA ALA A 55 -4.62 12.35 16.09
C ALA A 55 -5.14 11.49 14.93
N GLU A 56 -6.44 11.57 14.61
CA GLU A 56 -7.02 10.88 13.45
C GLU A 56 -6.41 11.40 12.14
N ARG A 57 -6.28 12.73 11.99
CA ARG A 57 -5.64 13.31 10.81
C ARG A 57 -4.19 12.86 10.65
N GLU A 58 -3.42 12.81 11.74
CA GLU A 58 -2.05 12.31 11.72
C GLU A 58 -2.00 10.82 11.31
N ALA A 59 -2.89 9.98 11.87
CA ALA A 59 -2.98 8.57 11.51
C ALA A 59 -3.31 8.37 10.01
N VAL A 60 -4.26 9.14 9.48
CA VAL A 60 -4.61 9.10 8.06
C VAL A 60 -3.47 9.58 7.17
N GLN A 61 -2.74 10.63 7.56
CA GLN A 61 -1.57 11.07 6.80
C GLN A 61 -0.48 9.99 6.73
N GLN A 62 -0.28 9.22 7.80
CA GLN A 62 0.61 8.05 7.78
C GLN A 62 0.10 6.97 6.82
N ALA A 63 -1.22 6.69 6.81
CA ALA A 63 -1.82 5.74 5.89
C ALA A 63 -1.69 6.20 4.42
N LEU A 64 -1.88 7.51 4.15
CA LEU A 64 -1.73 8.11 2.83
C LEU A 64 -0.29 8.00 2.31
N GLY A 65 0.71 8.30 3.14
CA GLY A 65 2.11 8.11 2.77
C GLY A 65 2.45 6.64 2.53
N ALA A 66 1.92 5.75 3.36
CA ALA A 66 2.13 4.31 3.23
C ALA A 66 1.55 3.74 1.92
N ILE A 67 0.31 4.10 1.57
CA ILE A 67 -0.32 3.61 0.33
C ILE A 67 0.37 4.16 -0.92
N GLN A 68 0.85 5.40 -0.91
CA GLN A 68 1.64 5.98 -2.01
C GLN A 68 2.98 5.24 -2.21
N ALA A 69 3.66 4.88 -1.12
CA ALA A 69 4.88 4.08 -1.18
C ALA A 69 4.60 2.68 -1.73
N LEU A 70 3.51 2.04 -1.30
CA LEU A 70 3.08 0.73 -1.79
C LEU A 70 2.67 0.76 -3.26
N ASP A 71 2.05 1.85 -3.73
CA ASP A 71 1.76 2.05 -5.15
C ASP A 71 3.03 2.13 -5.99
N ALA A 72 4.05 2.85 -5.52
CA ALA A 72 5.34 2.92 -6.22
C ALA A 72 6.01 1.53 -6.27
N VAL A 73 5.98 0.78 -5.16
CA VAL A 73 6.46 -0.60 -5.12
C VAL A 73 5.70 -1.48 -6.11
N GLY A 74 4.37 -1.37 -6.12
CA GLY A 74 3.51 -2.12 -7.02
C GLY A 74 3.79 -1.83 -8.50
N GLN A 75 3.99 -0.56 -8.86
CA GLN A 75 4.30 -0.15 -10.23
C GLN A 75 5.67 -0.63 -10.70
N ILE A 76 6.66 -0.68 -9.81
CA ILE A 76 8.05 -1.03 -10.18
C ILE A 76 8.26 -2.54 -10.19
N PHE A 77 7.63 -3.28 -9.27
CA PHE A 77 7.98 -4.66 -8.98
C PHE A 77 6.86 -5.66 -9.26
N VAL A 78 5.60 -5.27 -9.44
CA VAL A 78 4.53 -6.24 -9.73
C VAL A 78 4.46 -6.43 -11.24
N ARG A 79 4.67 -7.68 -11.67
CA ARG A 79 4.55 -8.04 -13.08
C ARG A 79 3.09 -7.93 -13.47
N ARG A 80 2.81 -7.06 -14.44
CA ARG A 80 1.55 -7.07 -15.17
C ARG A 80 1.79 -7.97 -16.36
N ASP A 81 1.16 -9.13 -16.36
CA ASP A 81 1.08 -9.93 -17.57
C ASP A 81 0.17 -9.15 -18.54
N GLU A 82 0.80 -8.37 -19.43
CA GLU A 82 0.15 -7.86 -20.65
C GLU A 82 -0.07 -9.01 -21.65
#